data_AF-A0A7J6WMF2-F1
#
_entry.id   AF-A0A7J6WMF2-F1
#
_cell.length_a   1.000
_cell.length_b   1.000
_cell.length_c   1.000
_cell.angle_alpha   90.00
_cell.angle_beta   90.00
_cell.angle_gamma   90.00
#
_symmetry.space_group_name_H-M   'P 1'
#
loop_
_entity.id
_entity.type
_entity.pdbx_description
1 polymer ?
#
loop_
_entity_poly.entity_id
_entity_poly.type
_entity_poly.pdbx_seq_one_letter_code
_entity_poly.pdbx_strand_id
1 'polypeptide(L)' 'MGLWRRTGQVIGGLLQDADGKAVLMYSGGSAVKSVITQELLAIWYGLKGAKELRVDKLEVTSDSLRAIKLIKK' A
#
# COMPACT_ATOMS: atom_id res chain seq x y z
N MET A 1 0.14 21.41 26.63
CA MET A 1 1.02 20.35 26.11
C MET A 1 0.14 19.16 25.72
N GLY A 2 -0.14 19.00 24.42
CA GLY A 2 -0.94 17.88 23.92
C GLY A 2 -0.06 16.65 23.74
N LEU A 3 -0.41 15.56 24.43
CA LEU A 3 0.27 14.28 24.30
C LEU A 3 -0.17 13.62 22.97
N TRP A 4 0.51 13.93 21.87
CA TRP A 4 0.26 13.29 20.57
C TRP A 4 0.83 11.88 20.59
N ARG A 5 0.06 10.92 21.13
CA ARG A 5 0.38 9.50 21.00
C ARG A 5 0.04 9.09 19.57
N ARG A 6 1.03 8.72 18.75
CA ARG A 6 0.84 8.12 17.42
C ARG A 6 0.19 6.74 17.60
N THR A 7 -1.13 6.70 17.78
CA THR A 7 -1.89 5.46 18.03
C THR A 7 -2.33 4.75 16.74
N GLY A 8 -2.19 5.41 15.60
CA GLY A 8 -2.46 4.82 14.28
C GLY A 8 -1.19 4.28 13.64
N GLN A 9 -1.26 3.05 13.14
CA GLN A 9 -0.26 2.56 12.20
C GLN A 9 -0.54 3.18 10.83
N VAL A 10 0.49 3.44 10.03
CA VAL A 10 0.37 4.13 8.74
C VAL A 10 0.46 3.08 7.64
N ILE A 11 -0.48 3.12 6.69
CA ILE A 11 -0.38 2.41 5.42
C ILE A 11 -0.01 3.40 4.33
N GLY A 12 0.68 2.92 3.29
CA GLY A 12 0.99 3.74 2.14
C GLY A 12 1.64 2.94 1.04
N GLY A 13 1.81 3.57 -0.10
CA GLY A 13 2.45 2.98 -1.25
C GLY A 13 2.71 3.98 -2.35
N LEU A 14 3.52 3.54 -3.29
CA LEU A 14 3.95 4.30 -4.44
C LEU A 14 3.66 3.47 -5.69
N LEU A 15 2.92 4.06 -6.62
CA LEU A 15 2.77 3.56 -7.98
C LEU A 15 3.75 4.32 -8.87
N GLN A 16 4.61 3.58 -9.56
CA GLN A 16 5.57 4.11 -10.52
C GLN A 16 5.25 3.60 -11.91
N ASP A 17 5.60 4.38 -12.93
CA ASP A 17 5.63 3.90 -14.31
C ASP A 17 6.90 3.06 -14.57
N ALA A 18 7.03 2.57 -15.80
CA ALA A 18 8.16 1.72 -16.20
C ALA A 18 9.53 2.45 -16.14
N ASP A 19 9.53 3.78 -16.19
CA ASP A 19 10.73 4.61 -16.08
C ASP A 19 11.07 4.93 -14.61
N GLY A 20 10.28 4.40 -13.66
CA GLY A 20 10.45 4.64 -12.22
C GLY A 20 9.89 5.98 -11.76
N LYS A 21 9.17 6.72 -12.61
CA LYS A 21 8.56 7.99 -12.21
C LYS A 21 7.30 7.73 -11.39
N ALA A 22 7.16 8.46 -10.28
CA ALA A 22 5.98 8.40 -9.44
C ALA A 22 4.73 8.87 -10.20
N VAL A 23 3.73 8.00 -10.30
CA VAL A 23 2.42 8.26 -10.92
C VAL A 23 1.39 8.58 -9.85
N LEU A 24 1.41 7.82 -8.74
CA LEU A 24 0.48 8.00 -7.63
C LEU A 24 1.16 7.62 -6.32
N MET A 25 1.03 8.48 -5.31
CA MET A 25 1.49 8.21 -3.95
C MET A 25 0.30 8.34 -3.02
N TYR A 26 0.16 7.40 -2.11
CA TYR A 26 -0.89 7.42 -1.09
C TYR A 26 -0.32 7.07 0.27
N SER A 27 -0.89 7.66 1.30
CA SER A 27 -0.67 7.28 2.68
C SER A 27 -1.93 7.56 3.50
N GLY A 28 -2.12 6.80 4.57
CA GLY A 28 -3.28 6.95 5.43
C GLY A 28 -3.07 6.30 6.79
N GLY A 29 -3.75 6.83 7.80
CA GLY A 29 -3.86 6.17 9.09
C GLY A 29 -4.75 4.94 8.99
N SER A 30 -4.33 3.85 9.62
CA SER A 30 -5.12 2.63 9.78
C SER A 30 -5.37 2.36 11.25
N ALA A 31 -6.65 2.09 11.59
CA ALA A 31 -7.05 1.62 12.91
C ALA A 31 -6.79 0.11 13.09
N VAL A 32 -6.41 -0.59 12.02
CA VAL A 32 -6.08 -2.01 12.05
C VAL A 32 -4.77 -2.19 12.81
N LYS A 33 -4.72 -3.13 13.75
CA LYS A 33 -3.49 -3.42 14.52
C LYS A 33 -2.61 -4.50 13.88
N SER A 34 -3.19 -5.35 13.06
CA SER A 34 -2.51 -6.44 12.37
C SER A 34 -1.65 -5.90 11.22
N VAL A 35 -0.33 -6.08 11.33
CA VAL A 35 0.63 -5.66 10.31
C VAL A 35 0.33 -6.33 8.97
N ILE A 36 0.06 -7.64 8.95
CA ILE A 36 -0.23 -8.32 7.68
C ILE A 36 -1.51 -7.79 7.02
N THR A 37 -2.51 -7.41 7.80
CA THR A 37 -3.75 -6.85 7.27
C THR A 37 -3.52 -5.43 6.74
N GLN A 38 -2.64 -4.66 7.36
CA GLN A 38 -2.23 -3.35 6.83
C GLN A 38 -1.47 -3.45 5.53
N GLU A 39 -0.53 -4.39 5.41
CA GLU A 39 0.20 -4.67 4.17
C GLU A 39 -0.79 -5.01 3.03
N LEU A 40 -1.74 -5.90 3.30
CA LEU A 40 -2.77 -6.26 2.32
C LEU A 40 -3.68 -5.08 1.97
N LEU A 41 -4.03 -4.22 2.94
CA LEU A 41 -4.80 -3.01 2.69
C LEU A 41 -4.01 -2.00 1.84
N ALA A 42 -2.72 -1.81 2.12
CA ALA A 42 -1.86 -0.95 1.32
C ALA A 42 -1.83 -1.45 -0.14
N ILE A 43 -1.54 -2.73 -0.36
CA ILE A 43 -1.57 -3.34 -1.69
C ILE A 43 -2.93 -3.14 -2.36
N TRP A 44 -4.03 -3.38 -1.65
CA TRP A 44 -5.38 -3.20 -2.19
C TRP A 44 -5.64 -1.75 -2.66
N TYR A 45 -5.22 -0.75 -1.90
CA TYR A 45 -5.32 0.66 -2.30
C TYR A 45 -4.48 0.94 -3.56
N GLY A 46 -3.26 0.39 -3.64
CA GLY A 46 -2.42 0.48 -4.83
C GLY A 46 -3.08 -0.13 -6.07
N LEU A 47 -3.67 -1.31 -5.93
CA LEU A 47 -4.43 -1.98 -7.00
C LEU A 47 -5.64 -1.16 -7.44
N LYS A 48 -6.37 -0.58 -6.48
CA LYS A 48 -7.51 0.29 -6.77
C LYS A 48 -7.06 1.52 -7.57
N GLY A 49 -5.99 2.18 -7.16
CA GLY A 49 -5.42 3.33 -7.88
C GLY A 49 -4.95 2.96 -9.30
N ALA A 50 -4.26 1.83 -9.45
CA ALA A 50 -3.85 1.32 -10.76
C ALA A 50 -5.06 1.06 -11.69
N LYS A 51 -6.16 0.51 -11.14
CA LYS A 51 -7.40 0.29 -11.88
C LYS A 51 -8.07 1.60 -12.31
N GLU A 52 -8.12 2.60 -11.43
CA GLU A 52 -8.67 3.93 -11.74
C GLU A 52 -7.86 4.62 -12.87
N LEU A 53 -6.55 4.36 -12.91
CA LEU A 53 -5.64 4.84 -13.95
C LEU A 53 -5.62 3.96 -15.22
N ARG A 54 -6.45 2.91 -15.28
CA ARG A 54 -6.52 1.96 -16.41
C ARG A 54 -5.15 1.34 -16.76
N VAL A 55 -4.37 1.00 -15.73
CA VAL A 55 -3.09 0.32 -15.91
C VAL A 55 -3.33 -1.16 -16.27
N ASP A 56 -2.85 -1.59 -17.43
CA ASP A 56 -3.06 -2.96 -17.94
C ASP A 56 -2.07 -4.00 -17.40
N LYS A 57 -0.86 -3.56 -17.01
CA LYS A 57 0.19 -4.41 -16.45
C LYS A 57 0.75 -3.78 -15.20
N LEU A 58 0.77 -4.55 -14.13
CA LEU A 58 1.24 -4.10 -12.82
C LEU A 58 2.14 -5.14 -12.19
N GLU A 59 3.30 -4.70 -11.71
CA GLU A 59 4.14 -5.47 -10.80
C GLU A 59 3.92 -4.97 -9.37
N VAL A 60 3.59 -5.88 -8.45
CA VAL A 60 3.40 -5.54 -7.03
C VAL A 60 4.65 -5.95 -6.26
N THR A 61 5.30 -4.98 -5.64
CA THR A 61 6.46 -5.18 -4.75
C THR A 61 6.09 -4.80 -3.32
N SER A 62 6.56 -5.58 -2.36
CA SER A 62 6.41 -5.34 -0.92
C SER A 62 7.54 -6.09 -0.22
N ASP A 63 8.07 -5.51 0.86
CA ASP A 63 9.06 -6.15 1.73
C ASP A 63 8.42 -7.25 2.62
N SER A 64 7.09 -7.26 2.73
CA SER A 64 6.34 -8.30 3.41
C SER A 64 6.19 -9.55 2.55
N LEU A 65 7.14 -10.49 2.71
CA LEU A 65 7.10 -11.81 2.07
C LEU A 65 5.76 -12.55 2.29
N ARG A 66 5.11 -12.35 3.45
CA ARG A 66 3.81 -12.96 3.74
C ARG A 66 2.70 -12.34 2.89
N ALA A 67 2.69 -11.01 2.73
CA ALA A 67 1.69 -10.33 1.92
C ALA A 67 1.81 -10.74 0.45
N ILE A 68 3.04 -10.73 -0.10
CA ILE A 68 3.31 -11.18 -1.47
C ILE A 68 2.87 -12.63 -1.71
N LYS A 69 3.13 -13.55 -0.76
CA LYS A 69 2.69 -14.94 -0.88
C LYS A 69 1.17 -15.11 -0.87
N LEU A 70 0.44 -14.22 -0.17
CA LEU A 70 -1.02 -14.28 -0.11
C LEU A 70 -1.69 -13.77 -1.38
N ILE A 71 -1.11 -12.76 -2.05
CA ILE A 71 -1.69 -12.19 -3.28
C ILE A 71 -1.29 -12.95 -4.55
N LYS A 72 -0.24 -13.78 -4.50
CA LYS A 72 0.22 -14.62 -5.62
C LYS A 72 -0.48 -15.97 -5.70
N LYS A 73 -1.36 -16.29 -4.75
CA LYS A 73 -2.20 -17.49 -4.75
C LYS A 73 -3.50 -17.23 -5.49
#